data_AF-A0A349MLH4-F1
#
_entry.id   AF-A0A349MLH4-F1
#
_cell.length_a   1.000
_cell.length_b   1.000
_cell.length_c   1.000
_cell.angle_alpha   90.00
_cell.angle_beta   90.00
_cell.angle_gamma   90.00
#
_symmetry.space_group_name_H-M   'P 1'
#
loop_
_entity.id
_entity.type
_entity.pdbx_description
1 polymer ?
#
loop_
_entity_poly.entity_id
_entity_poly.type
_entity_poly.pdbx_seq_one_letter_code
_entity_poly.pdbx_strand_id
1 'polypeptide(L)'
;MNQTINQSMTHEQQQAALVGEVLWRAYPGYRWAVTVVGGLARIRNLDLSGRWGFDISLETLKTDPLMKKVIMAGGEILERYRLARAGADADQINALPRWITGDAKGESDA
;
A
#
# COMPACT_ATOMS: atom_id res chain seq x y z
N MET A 1 7.81 -24.18 32.29
CA MET A 1 6.90 -24.60 31.21
C MET A 1 6.58 -23.37 30.39
N ASN A 2 7.30 -23.18 29.28
CA ASN A 2 7.13 -22.01 28.42
C ASN A 2 5.84 -22.21 27.62
N GLN A 3 4.85 -21.35 27.86
CA GLN A 3 3.67 -21.29 27.01
C GLN A 3 4.11 -20.79 25.63
N THR A 4 4.10 -21.69 24.66
CA THR A 4 4.17 -21.41 23.24
C THR A 4 3.07 -20.42 22.90
N ILE A 5 3.44 -19.18 22.60
CA ILE A 5 2.50 -18.16 22.12
C ILE A 5 2.10 -18.55 20.69
N ASN A 6 1.08 -19.40 20.56
CA ASN A 6 0.34 -19.55 19.30
C ASN A 6 -0.56 -18.30 19.16
N GLN A 7 -0.03 -17.22 18.58
CA GLN A 7 -0.86 -16.09 18.18
C GLN A 7 -1.64 -16.49 16.93
N SER A 8 -2.96 -16.61 17.07
CA SER A 8 -3.88 -16.57 15.93
C SER A 8 -3.81 -15.19 15.28
N MET A 9 -3.72 -15.15 13.95
CA MET A 9 -3.71 -13.91 13.16
C MET A 9 -4.95 -13.08 13.52
N THR A 10 -4.77 -11.85 14.01
CA THR A 10 -5.88 -10.97 14.38
C THR A 10 -6.71 -10.61 13.14
N HIS A 11 -7.98 -10.21 13.33
CA HIS A 11 -8.84 -9.80 12.22
C HIS A 11 -8.22 -8.66 11.41
N GLU A 12 -7.58 -7.70 12.09
CA GLU A 12 -6.86 -6.59 11.46
C GLU A 12 -5.69 -7.07 10.61
N GLN A 13 -4.91 -8.05 11.11
CA GLN A 13 -3.83 -8.66 10.36
C GLN A 13 -4.33 -9.43 9.13
N GLN A 14 -5.46 -10.14 9.24
CA GLN A 14 -6.10 -10.80 8.09
C GLN A 14 -6.54 -9.80 7.03
N GLN A 15 -7.14 -8.69 7.44
CA GLN A 15 -7.56 -7.62 6.52
C GLN A 15 -6.37 -6.93 5.87
N ALA A 16 -5.30 -6.64 6.62
CA ALA A 16 -4.08 -6.07 6.08
C ALA A 16 -3.45 -7.00 5.03
N ALA A 17 -3.39 -8.31 5.31
CA ALA A 17 -2.88 -9.30 4.39
C ALA A 17 -3.71 -9.37 3.09
N LEU A 18 -5.05 -9.37 3.21
CA LEU A 18 -5.96 -9.37 2.06
C LEU A 18 -5.75 -8.13 1.16
N VAL A 19 -5.70 -6.94 1.76
CA VAL A 19 -5.49 -5.68 1.03
C VAL A 19 -4.10 -5.68 0.37
N GLY A 20 -3.08 -6.15 1.07
CA GLY A 20 -1.72 -6.29 0.53
C GLY A 20 -1.66 -7.26 -0.67
N GLU A 21 -2.34 -8.40 -0.57
CA GLU A 21 -2.43 -9.38 -1.66
C GLU A 21 -3.13 -8.80 -2.90
N VAL A 22 -4.21 -8.04 -2.72
CA VAL A 22 -4.90 -7.35 -3.81
C VAL A 22 -3.98 -6.36 -4.51
N LEU A 23 -3.24 -5.55 -3.75
CA LEU A 23 -2.29 -4.59 -4.32
C LEU A 23 -1.14 -5.28 -5.04
N TRP A 24 -0.60 -6.35 -4.47
CA TRP A 24 0.48 -7.12 -5.08
C TRP A 24 0.04 -7.78 -6.39
N ARG A 25 -1.20 -8.30 -6.46
CA ARG A 25 -1.77 -8.86 -7.69
C ARG A 25 -2.06 -7.80 -8.74
N ALA A 26 -2.63 -6.66 -8.33
CA ALA A 26 -2.99 -5.59 -9.24
C ALA A 26 -1.77 -4.83 -9.79
N TYR A 27 -0.72 -4.70 -8.97
CA TYR A 27 0.47 -3.90 -9.24
C TYR A 27 1.74 -4.69 -8.88
N PRO A 28 2.09 -5.70 -9.69
CA PRO A 28 3.20 -6.60 -9.38
C PRO A 28 4.55 -5.88 -9.37
N GLY A 29 5.43 -6.30 -8.45
CA GLY A 29 6.79 -5.77 -8.33
C GLY A 29 6.92 -4.51 -7.46
N TYR A 30 5.82 -3.83 -7.15
CA TYR A 30 5.83 -2.72 -6.19
C TYR A 30 5.78 -3.23 -4.75
N ARG A 31 6.47 -2.53 -3.85
CA ARG A 31 6.47 -2.82 -2.41
C ARG A 31 5.40 -2.02 -1.70
N TRP A 32 4.41 -2.73 -1.15
CA TRP A 32 3.30 -2.12 -0.44
C TRP A 32 3.42 -2.36 1.06
N ALA A 33 3.18 -1.32 1.85
CA ALA A 33 2.92 -1.44 3.28
C ALA A 33 1.43 -1.20 3.52
N VAL A 34 0.81 -2.16 4.20
CA VAL A 34 -0.59 -2.07 4.62
C VAL A 34 -0.68 -2.28 6.12
N THR A 35 -1.28 -1.32 6.80
CA THR A 35 -1.55 -1.41 8.23
C THR A 35 -3.03 -1.18 8.46
N VAL A 36 -3.67 -2.05 9.25
CA VAL A 36 -5.05 -1.85 9.69
C VAL A 36 -5.04 -1.48 11.17
N VAL A 37 -5.51 -0.28 11.49
CA VAL A 37 -5.61 0.22 12.88
C VAL A 37 -6.84 1.10 12.98
N GLY A 38 -7.62 0.93 14.05
CA GLY A 38 -8.71 1.85 14.40
C GLY A 38 -9.79 1.93 13.32
N GLY A 39 -10.06 0.83 12.61
CA GLY A 39 -11.08 0.79 11.56
C GLY A 39 -10.66 1.37 10.21
N LEU A 40 -9.36 1.68 10.02
CA LEU A 40 -8.81 2.17 8.77
C LEU A 40 -7.73 1.23 8.23
N ALA A 41 -7.77 0.93 6.93
CA ALA A 41 -6.67 0.34 6.19
C ALA A 41 -5.82 1.46 5.57
N ARG A 42 -4.60 1.63 6.09
CA ARG A 42 -3.60 2.56 5.58
C ARG A 42 -2.72 1.87 4.56
N ILE A 43 -2.72 2.39 3.34
CA ILE A 43 -1.97 1.89 2.19
C ILE A 43 -0.84 2.87 1.88
N ARG A 44 0.37 2.34 1.77
CA ARG A 44 1.60 3.09 1.45
C ARG A 44 2.46 2.30 0.46
N ASN A 45 3.22 3.01 -0.37
CA ASN A 45 4.18 2.40 -1.28
C ASN A 45 5.61 2.70 -0.79
N LEU A 46 6.36 1.63 -0.53
CA LEU A 46 7.70 1.66 0.06
C LEU A 46 8.81 1.98 -0.95
N ASP A 47 8.51 1.97 -2.25
CA ASP A 47 9.45 2.39 -3.30
C ASP A 47 9.56 3.92 -3.40
N LEU A 48 8.59 4.64 -2.84
CA LEU A 48 8.49 6.10 -2.91
C LEU A 48 9.05 6.76 -1.65
N SER A 49 8.44 6.46 -0.50
CA SER A 49 8.92 6.83 0.85
C SER A 49 8.12 6.17 1.99
N GLY A 50 6.88 5.77 1.71
CA GLY A 50 5.94 5.24 2.69
C GLY A 50 5.24 6.30 3.56
N ARG A 51 5.49 7.60 3.38
CA ARG A 51 4.86 8.67 4.18
C ARG A 51 3.44 8.99 3.72
N TRP A 52 3.23 9.10 2.41
CA TRP A 52 1.93 9.45 1.83
C TRP A 52 1.28 8.27 1.09
N GLY A 53 -0.04 8.30 1.01
CA GLY A 53 -0.86 7.25 0.41
C GLY A 53 -2.32 7.41 0.84
N PHE A 54 -3.04 6.30 0.98
CA PHE A 54 -4.49 6.33 1.22
C PHE A 54 -4.88 5.66 2.53
N ASP A 55 -5.83 6.25 3.23
CA ASP A 55 -6.52 5.64 4.36
C ASP A 55 -7.95 5.33 3.91
N ILE A 56 -8.33 4.04 3.92
CA ILE A 56 -9.65 3.58 3.50
C ILE A 56 -10.35 2.98 4.71
N SER A 57 -11.59 3.38 4.99
CA SER A 57 -12.35 2.80 6.11
C SER A 57 -12.68 1.33 5.86
N LEU A 58 -12.62 0.50 6.91
CA LEU A 58 -12.99 -0.90 6.82
C LEU A 58 -14.47 -1.10 6.44
N GLU A 59 -15.35 -0.16 6.81
CA GLU A 59 -16.76 -0.16 6.39
C GLU A 59 -16.89 0.00 4.87
N THR A 60 -16.06 0.87 4.27
CA THR A 60 -15.96 0.97 2.81
C THR A 60 -15.48 -0.34 2.20
N LEU A 61 -14.49 -1.02 2.79
CA LEU A 61 -14.00 -2.30 2.26
C LEU A 61 -15.04 -3.43 2.40
N LYS A 62 -15.83 -3.45 3.48
CA LYS A 62 -16.93 -4.41 3.65
C LYS A 62 -17.99 -4.30 2.54
N THR A 63 -18.21 -3.09 2.04
CA THR A 63 -19.18 -2.80 0.97
C THR A 63 -18.56 -2.83 -0.43
N ASP A 64 -17.26 -3.10 -0.55
CA ASP A 64 -16.50 -3.21 -1.81
C ASP A 64 -15.82 -4.58 -1.93
N PRO A 65 -16.59 -5.66 -2.19
CA PRO A 65 -16.06 -7.03 -2.18
C PRO A 65 -15.03 -7.29 -3.28
N LEU A 66 -15.00 -6.46 -4.32
CA LEU A 66 -14.02 -6.54 -5.42
C LEU A 66 -12.77 -5.69 -5.14
N MET A 67 -12.71 -5.01 -3.99
CA MET A 67 -11.58 -4.18 -3.56
C MET A 67 -11.21 -3.10 -4.59
N LYS A 68 -12.20 -2.58 -5.34
CA LYS A 68 -11.99 -1.55 -6.35
C LYS A 68 -11.36 -0.29 -5.77
N LYS A 69 -11.76 0.11 -4.55
CA LYS A 69 -11.20 1.27 -3.85
C LYS A 69 -9.72 1.08 -3.52
N VAL A 70 -9.32 -0.13 -3.12
CA VAL A 70 -7.91 -0.48 -2.89
C VAL A 70 -7.13 -0.40 -4.20
N ILE A 71 -7.65 -0.99 -5.27
CA ILE A 71 -7.01 -0.97 -6.59
C ILE A 71 -6.87 0.47 -7.10
N MET A 72 -7.93 1.28 -6.99
CA MET A 72 -7.90 2.70 -7.37
C MET A 72 -6.87 3.47 -6.56
N ALA A 73 -6.83 3.30 -5.23
CA ALA A 73 -5.85 3.95 -4.38
C ALA A 73 -4.40 3.60 -4.77
N GLY A 74 -4.11 2.33 -5.01
CA GLY A 74 -2.79 1.90 -5.49
C GLY A 74 -2.44 2.51 -6.85
N GLY A 75 -3.39 2.52 -7.79
CA GLY A 75 -3.20 3.10 -9.12
C GLY A 75 -2.96 4.61 -9.08
N GLU A 76 -3.72 5.33 -8.26
CA GLU A 76 -3.57 6.77 -8.08
C GLU A 76 -2.19 7.12 -7.47
N ILE A 77 -1.69 6.32 -6.51
CA ILE A 77 -0.31 6.47 -6.03
C ILE A 77 0.67 6.36 -7.20
N LEU A 78 0.57 5.34 -8.04
CA LEU A 78 1.52 5.15 -9.14
C LEU A 78 1.44 6.29 -10.19
N GLU A 79 0.22 6.72 -10.52
CA GLU A 79 -0.03 7.77 -11.51
C GLU A 79 0.54 9.13 -11.06
N ARG A 80 0.48 9.45 -9.76
CA ARG A 80 1.09 10.67 -9.19
C ARG A 80 2.59 10.77 -9.44
N TYR A 81 3.28 9.63 -9.51
CA TYR A 81 4.72 9.56 -9.77
C TYR A 81 5.04 9.14 -11.21
N ARG A 82 4.03 9.08 -12.09
CA ARG A 82 4.15 8.67 -13.50
C ARG A 82 4.75 7.26 -13.65
N LEU A 83 4.46 6.37 -12.70
CA LEU A 83 4.94 5.00 -12.70
C LEU A 83 3.96 4.07 -13.44
N ALA A 84 4.51 3.02 -14.06
CA ALA A 84 3.72 2.05 -14.80
C ALA A 84 2.81 1.20 -13.89
N ARG A 85 1.56 0.97 -14.31
CA ARG A 85 0.59 0.13 -13.56
C ARG A 85 0.71 -1.37 -13.86
N ALA A 86 1.25 -1.74 -15.02
CA ALA A 86 1.35 -3.15 -15.45
C ALA A 86 2.41 -3.95 -14.67
N GLY A 87 3.35 -3.24 -14.02
CA GLY A 87 4.39 -3.83 -13.20
C GLY A 87 5.45 -2.79 -12.84
N ALA A 88 6.18 -3.03 -11.76
CA ALA A 88 7.26 -2.16 -11.35
C ALA A 88 8.41 -2.19 -12.36
N ASP A 89 8.82 -1.01 -12.80
CA ASP A 89 10.04 -0.78 -13.54
C ASP A 89 11.07 -0.18 -12.58
N ALA A 90 12.13 -0.96 -12.29
CA ALA A 90 13.16 -0.56 -11.36
C ALA A 90 13.90 0.71 -11.82
N ASP A 91 14.10 0.89 -13.13
CA ASP A 91 14.79 2.05 -13.67
C ASP A 91 13.92 3.30 -13.52
N GLN A 92 12.60 3.20 -13.76
CA GLN A 92 11.68 4.30 -13.48
C GLN A 92 11.68 4.70 -12.00
N ILE A 93 11.61 3.72 -11.09
CA ILE A 93 11.59 3.96 -9.64
C ILE A 93 12.88 4.62 -9.16
N ASN A 94 14.03 4.17 -9.68
CA ASN A 94 15.34 4.70 -9.32
C ASN A 94 15.58 6.10 -9.92
N ALA A 95 15.00 6.38 -11.09
CA ALA A 95 15.10 7.68 -11.74
C ALA A 95 14.20 8.76 -11.12
N LEU A 96 13.30 8.41 -10.19
CA LEU A 96 12.46 9.40 -9.51
C LEU A 96 13.33 10.45 -8.81
N PRO A 97 13.09 11.75 -9.03
CA PRO A 97 13.78 12.80 -8.27
C PRO A 97 13.47 12.62 -6.79
N ARG A 98 14.49 12.73 -5.93
CA ARG A 98 14.33 12.53 -4.47
C ARG A 98 14.77 13.74 -3.66
N TRP A 99 14.11 13.94 -2.53
CA TRP A 99 14.56 14.85 -1.48
C TRP A 99 15.80 14.30 -0.80
N ILE A 100 16.54 15.15 -0.08
CA ILE A 100 17.71 14.73 0.70
C ILE A 100 17.36 13.68 1.78
N THR A 101 16.09 13.61 2.18
CA THR A 101 15.57 12.59 3.10
C THR A 101 15.37 11.21 2.46
N GLY A 102 15.48 11.10 1.12
CA GLY A 102 15.30 9.87 0.35
C GLY A 102 13.93 9.73 -0.34
N ASP A 103 12.97 10.58 0.00
CA ASP A 103 11.61 10.56 -0.51
C ASP A 103 11.49 11.04 -1.94
N ALA A 104 10.64 10.40 -2.75
CA ALA A 104 10.37 10.84 -4.11
C ALA A 104 9.65 12.21 -4.16
N LYS A 105 10.08 13.12 -5.04
CA LYS A 105 9.63 14.53 -5.13
C LYS A 105 8.21 14.74 -5.71
N GLY A 106 7.42 13.70 -5.93
CA GLY A 106 5.99 13.82 -6.25
C GLY A 106 5.08 13.86 -5.02
N GLU A 107 5.68 13.85 -3.83
CA GLU A 107 5.00 13.58 -2.57
C GLU A 107 4.46 14.83 -1.84
N SER A 108 4.99 16.02 -2.16
CA SER A 108 4.69 17.28 -1.46
C SER A 108 3.69 18.19 -2.16
N ASP A 109 3.28 17.85 -3.38
CA ASP A 109 2.55 18.74 -4.29
C ASP A 109 1.04 18.40 -4.41
N ALA A 110 0.52 17.58 -3.49
CA ALA A 110 -0.89 17.15 -3.41
C ALA A 110 -1.44 17.36 -1.99
#